data_AF-A0A257K9I7-F1
#
_entry.id   AF-A0A257K9I7-F1
#
_cell.length_a   1.000
_cell.length_b   1.000
_cell.length_c   1.000
_cell.angle_alpha   90.00
_cell.angle_beta   90.00
_cell.angle_gamma   90.00
#
_symmetry.space_group_name_H-M   'P 1'
#
loop_
_entity.id
_entity.type
_entity.pdbx_description
1 polymer ?
#
loop_
_entity_poly.entity_id
_entity_poly.type
_entity_poly.pdbx_seq_one_letter_code
_entity_poly.pdbx_strand_id
1 'polypeptide(L)'
;METNTYEKAGLFITLDEAKNMNSAFKAKYPDFTQSILFDKELLFTLLNQEGCDKVRVYFGAFEEEESKILKEAVIFVGADAHANDMAGSLILDRGVVCPSMCKGSKIID
;
A
#
# COMPACT_ATOMS: atom_id res chain seq x y z
N MET A 1 -24.91 20.41 -3.99
CA MET A 1 -23.46 20.55 -4.20
C MET A 1 -22.86 19.20 -3.87
N GLU A 2 -22.44 18.44 -4.89
CA GLU A 2 -21.73 17.19 -4.66
C GLU A 2 -20.41 17.52 -3.97
N THR A 3 -20.20 16.99 -2.77
CA THR A 3 -18.93 17.16 -2.06
C THR A 3 -17.85 16.46 -2.86
N ASN A 4 -16.95 17.25 -3.45
CA ASN A 4 -15.83 16.75 -4.23
C ASN A 4 -14.97 15.84 -3.33
N THR A 5 -15.13 14.53 -3.49
CA THR A 5 -14.71 13.48 -2.55
C THR A 5 -13.18 13.29 -2.53
N TYR A 6 -12.45 14.12 -3.26
CA TYR A 6 -11.02 14.04 -3.47
C TYR A 6 -10.23 15.20 -2.86
N GLU A 7 -10.88 16.15 -2.17
CA GLU A 7 -10.18 17.30 -1.56
C GLU A 7 -9.13 16.86 -0.52
N LYS A 8 -9.41 15.76 0.20
CA LYS A 8 -8.44 15.02 1.03
C LYS A 8 -8.75 13.52 1.01
N ALA A 9 -8.01 12.76 0.20
CA ALA A 9 -8.14 11.32 0.15
C ALA A 9 -7.37 10.66 1.31
N GLY A 10 -8.09 10.04 2.25
CA GLY A 10 -7.51 9.29 3.37
C GLY A 10 -7.76 9.91 4.76
N LEU A 11 -7.51 9.13 5.80
CA LEU A 11 -7.66 9.52 7.21
C LEU A 11 -6.52 8.94 8.04
N PHE A 12 -6.02 9.70 9.02
CA PHE A 12 -5.14 9.16 10.05
C PHE A 12 -5.97 8.39 11.07
N ILE A 13 -5.51 7.19 11.44
CA ILE A 13 -6.13 6.32 12.44
C ILE A 13 -5.20 6.13 13.64
N THR A 14 -5.76 5.69 14.76
CA THR A 14 -5.01 5.36 15.97
C THR A 14 -4.29 4.01 15.85
N LEU A 15 -3.31 3.77 16.74
CA LEU A 15 -2.62 2.48 16.81
C LEU A 15 -3.59 1.32 17.12
N ASP A 16 -4.56 1.54 18.00
CA ASP A 16 -5.52 0.49 18.39
C ASP A 16 -6.48 0.16 17.26
N GLU A 17 -6.95 1.16 16.51
CA GLU A 17 -7.73 0.92 15.29
C GLU A 17 -6.92 0.11 14.27
N ALA A 18 -5.65 0.47 14.03
CA ALA A 18 -4.78 -0.27 13.12
C ALA A 18 -4.57 -1.73 13.55
N LYS A 19 -4.34 -1.98 14.85
CA LYS A 19 -4.21 -3.33 15.41
C LYS A 19 -5.50 -4.15 15.26
N ASN A 20 -6.65 -3.55 15.55
CA ASN A 20 -7.95 -4.21 15.43
C ASN A 20 -8.24 -4.59 13.98
N MET A 21 -7.98 -3.68 13.03
CA MET A 21 -8.12 -3.93 11.60
C MET A 21 -7.21 -5.07 11.12
N ASN A 22 -5.92 -5.03 11.48
CA ASN A 22 -4.96 -6.07 11.11
C ASN A 22 -5.30 -7.43 11.72
N SER A 23 -5.73 -7.45 12.99
CA SER A 23 -6.14 -8.68 13.68
C SER A 23 -7.35 -9.32 13.02
N ALA A 24 -8.36 -8.52 12.66
CA ALA A 24 -9.54 -9.01 11.94
C ALA A 24 -9.18 -9.54 10.54
N PHE A 25 -8.27 -8.86 9.82
CA PHE A 25 -7.78 -9.31 8.51
C PHE A 25 -7.06 -10.66 8.63
N LYS A 26 -6.09 -10.77 9.54
CA LYS A 26 -5.33 -12.01 9.81
C LYS A 26 -6.23 -13.18 10.21
N ALA A 27 -7.24 -12.94 11.04
CA ALA A 27 -8.17 -13.99 11.46
C ALA A 27 -8.99 -14.52 10.28
N LYS A 28 -9.31 -13.67 9.30
CA LYS A 28 -10.09 -14.04 8.12
C LYS A 28 -9.24 -14.61 6.98
N TYR A 29 -8.02 -14.13 6.83
CA TYR A 29 -7.09 -14.47 5.75
C TYR A 29 -5.71 -14.85 6.32
N PRO A 30 -5.59 -15.99 7.01
CA PRO A 30 -4.37 -16.35 7.73
C PRO A 30 -3.15 -16.57 6.82
N ASP A 31 -3.39 -16.95 5.56
CA ASP A 31 -2.34 -17.25 4.59
C ASP A 31 -1.93 -16.02 3.75
N PHE A 32 -2.64 -14.90 3.89
CA PHE A 32 -2.38 -13.69 3.12
C PHE A 32 -1.24 -12.89 3.75
N THR A 33 -0.54 -12.14 2.89
CA THR A 33 0.48 -11.18 3.33
C THR A 33 -0.15 -10.13 4.26
N GLN A 34 0.32 -10.04 5.51
CA GLN A 34 -0.23 -9.11 6.52
C GLN A 34 0.29 -7.68 6.36
N SER A 35 1.51 -7.50 5.85
CA SER A 35 2.08 -6.19 5.58
C SER A 35 3.23 -6.25 4.59
N ILE A 36 3.46 -5.13 3.92
CA ILE A 36 4.55 -4.94 2.95
C ILE A 36 5.30 -3.67 3.35
N LEU A 37 6.63 -3.79 3.52
CA LEU A 37 7.51 -2.68 3.86
C LEU A 37 8.09 -2.06 2.59
N PHE A 38 8.09 -0.73 2.51
CA PHE A 38 8.70 0.04 1.43
C PHE A 38 9.73 1.01 1.97
N ASP A 39 10.79 1.23 1.20
CA ASP A 39 11.76 2.27 1.51
C ASP A 39 11.14 3.65 1.34
N LYS A 40 11.41 4.51 2.33
CA LYS A 40 10.99 5.92 2.33
C LYS A 40 11.44 6.65 1.07
N GLU A 41 12.65 6.37 0.59
CA GLU A 41 13.21 7.01 -0.61
C GLU A 41 12.40 6.68 -1.88
N LEU A 42 11.96 5.44 -2.04
CA LEU A 42 11.14 5.02 -3.18
C LEU A 42 9.76 5.70 -3.14
N LEU A 43 9.14 5.76 -1.95
CA LEU A 43 7.88 6.48 -1.77
C LEU A 43 8.00 7.96 -2.08
N PHE A 44 9.07 8.62 -1.63
CA PHE A 44 9.29 10.02 -1.97
C PHE A 44 9.63 10.25 -3.44
N THR A 45 10.34 9.33 -4.07
CA THR A 45 10.61 9.41 -5.51
C THR A 45 9.30 9.35 -6.30
N LEU A 46 8.36 8.47 -5.90
CA LEU A 46 7.00 8.43 -6.47
C LEU A 46 6.23 9.73 -6.18
N LEU A 47 6.27 10.24 -4.95
CA LEU A 47 5.50 11.42 -4.55
C LEU A 47 6.01 12.74 -5.16
N ASN A 48 7.31 12.84 -5.43
CA ASN A 48 7.95 14.07 -5.92
C ASN A 48 7.94 14.19 -7.46
N GLN A 49 7.20 13.33 -8.16
CA GLN A 49 6.99 13.48 -9.60
C GLN A 49 6.28 14.80 -9.89
N GLU A 50 6.66 15.48 -10.96
CA GLU A 50 6.01 16.73 -11.37
C GLU A 50 4.52 16.51 -11.61
N GLY A 51 3.67 17.30 -10.94
CA GLY A 51 2.21 17.18 -11.03
C GLY A 51 1.58 16.12 -10.13
N CYS A 52 2.36 15.36 -9.36
CA CYS A 52 1.83 14.41 -8.38
C CYS A 52 1.29 15.14 -7.15
N ASP A 53 0.00 14.92 -6.86
CA ASP A 53 -0.70 15.52 -5.72
C ASP A 53 -1.20 14.45 -4.73
N LYS A 54 -1.49 13.25 -5.24
CA LYS A 54 -2.04 12.12 -4.47
C LYS A 54 -1.35 10.82 -4.87
N VAL A 55 -1.63 9.75 -4.12
CA VAL A 55 -1.23 8.38 -4.48
C VAL A 55 -2.45 7.50 -4.51
N ARG A 56 -2.59 6.74 -5.59
CA ARG A 56 -3.54 5.66 -5.70
C ARG A 56 -2.84 4.34 -5.40
N VAL A 57 -3.52 3.47 -4.66
CA VAL A 57 -3.05 2.11 -4.37
C VAL A 57 -4.01 1.13 -5.02
N TYR A 58 -3.49 0.30 -5.91
CA TYR A 58 -4.21 -0.83 -6.48
C TYR A 58 -3.82 -2.12 -5.76
N PHE A 59 -4.78 -3.01 -5.59
CA PHE A 59 -4.50 -4.39 -5.19
C PHE A 59 -4.26 -5.24 -6.45
N GLY A 60 -3.22 -6.04 -6.42
CA GLY A 60 -2.86 -6.95 -7.50
C GLY A 60 -2.35 -8.28 -6.96
N ALA A 61 -1.90 -9.13 -7.87
CA ALA A 61 -1.18 -10.34 -7.52
C ALA A 61 -0.18 -10.68 -8.62
N PHE A 62 0.92 -11.31 -8.25
CA PHE A 62 1.93 -11.83 -9.18
C PHE A 62 2.33 -13.25 -8.79
N GLU A 63 2.79 -14.01 -9.77
CA GLU A 63 3.36 -15.34 -9.52
C GLU A 63 4.84 -15.18 -9.16
N GLU A 64 5.24 -15.64 -7.98
CA GLU A 64 6.66 -15.71 -7.61
C GLU A 64 7.34 -16.78 -8.45
N GLU A 65 8.32 -16.39 -9.28
CA GLU A 65 8.92 -17.26 -10.31
C GLU A 65 9.45 -18.59 -9.78
N GLU A 66 9.98 -18.59 -8.55
CA GLU A 66 10.64 -19.75 -7.94
C GLU A 66 9.64 -20.75 -7.34
N SER A 67 8.57 -20.25 -6.71
CA SER A 67 7.59 -21.09 -6.01
C SER A 67 6.33 -21.37 -6.85
N LYS A 68 6.10 -20.59 -7.90
CA LYS A 68 4.85 -20.54 -8.67
C LYS A 68 3.62 -20.26 -7.81
N ILE A 69 3.82 -19.64 -6.66
CA ILE A 69 2.75 -19.25 -5.76
C ILE A 69 2.29 -17.85 -6.16
N LEU A 70 0.98 -17.69 -6.30
CA LEU A 70 0.36 -16.38 -6.47
C LEU A 70 0.49 -15.60 -5.14
N LYS A 71 1.11 -14.43 -5.20
CA LYS A 71 1.33 -13.53 -4.06
C LYS A 71 0.56 -12.24 -4.26
N GLU A 72 -0.05 -11.72 -3.19
CA GLU A 72 -0.71 -10.43 -3.23
C GLU A 72 0.31 -9.29 -3.39
N ALA A 73 -0.10 -8.25 -4.10
CA ALA A 73 0.71 -7.06 -4.34
C ALA A 73 -0.10 -5.79 -4.11
N VAL A 74 0.62 -4.71 -3.83
CA VAL A 74 0.07 -3.36 -3.78
C VAL A 74 0.85 -2.49 -4.75
N ILE A 75 0.14 -1.87 -5.66
CA ILE A 75 0.72 -1.09 -6.74
C ILE A 75 0.42 0.38 -6.46
N PHE A 76 1.46 1.14 -6.13
CA PHE A 76 1.37 2.58 -5.90
C PHE A 76 1.57 3.33 -7.21
N VAL A 77 0.66 4.24 -7.50
CA VAL A 77 0.67 5.10 -8.69
C VAL A 77 0.44 6.54 -8.24
N GLY A 78 1.25 7.48 -8.73
CA GLY A 78 1.02 8.91 -8.53
C GLY A 78 -0.28 9.34 -9.21
N ALA A 79 -1.03 10.24 -8.60
CA ALA A 79 -2.25 10.80 -9.17
C ALA A 79 -2.21 12.33 -9.10
N ASP A 80 -2.76 12.98 -10.13
CA ASP A 80 -2.78 14.43 -10.25
C ASP A 80 -3.79 15.09 -9.28
N ALA A 81 -3.88 16.42 -9.32
CA ALA A 81 -4.80 17.19 -8.50
C ALA A 81 -6.29 16.80 -8.73
N HIS A 82 -6.63 16.26 -9.89
CA HIS A 82 -7.96 15.78 -10.26
C HIS A 82 -8.16 14.27 -9.99
N ALA A 83 -7.18 13.63 -9.33
CA ALA A 83 -7.14 12.20 -9.05
C ALA A 83 -7.06 11.31 -10.32
N ASN A 84 -6.59 11.83 -11.45
CA ASN A 84 -6.25 10.98 -12.59
C ASN A 84 -4.89 10.31 -12.34
N ASP A 85 -4.76 9.07 -12.75
CA ASP A 85 -3.51 8.34 -12.65
C ASP A 85 -2.45 8.93 -13.58
N MET A 86 -1.26 9.12 -13.05
CA MET A 86 -0.09 9.53 -13.82
C MET A 86 0.56 8.29 -14.46
N ALA A 87 -0.17 7.63 -15.35
CA ALA A 87 0.31 6.43 -16.03
C ALA A 87 1.55 6.73 -16.89
N GLY A 88 2.63 5.97 -16.70
CA GLY A 88 3.85 6.02 -17.51
C GLY A 88 5.06 6.72 -16.90
N SER A 89 4.94 7.33 -15.71
CA SER A 89 6.05 8.03 -15.06
C SER A 89 6.82 7.15 -14.07
N LEU A 90 6.18 6.66 -13.01
CA LEU A 90 6.74 5.71 -12.05
C LEU A 90 5.62 4.88 -11.40
N ILE A 91 5.86 3.58 -11.22
CA ILE A 91 4.96 2.65 -10.54
C ILE A 91 5.79 1.87 -9.52
N LEU A 92 5.34 1.86 -8.26
CA LEU A 92 6.04 1.18 -7.16
C LEU A 92 5.23 -0.02 -6.68
N ASP A 93 5.88 -1.17 -6.57
CA ASP A 93 5.37 -2.44 -6.03
C ASP A 93 6.58 -3.28 -5.56
N ARG A 94 6.33 -4.47 -5.00
CA ARG A 94 7.35 -5.46 -4.57
C ARG A 94 8.23 -4.99 -3.41
N GLY A 95 7.59 -4.42 -2.40
CA GLY A 95 8.24 -4.22 -1.10
C GLY A 95 8.51 -5.55 -0.37
N VAL A 96 9.11 -5.46 0.81
CA VAL A 96 9.47 -6.64 1.61
C VAL A 96 8.27 -7.15 2.40
N VAL A 97 7.88 -8.41 2.20
CA VAL A 97 6.76 -9.04 2.90
C VAL A 97 7.11 -9.47 4.33
N CYS A 98 6.22 -9.23 5.28
CA CYS A 98 6.27 -9.80 6.63
C CYS A 98 5.58 -11.17 6.64
N PRO A 99 6.19 -12.24 7.22
CA PRO A 99 6.28 -12.29 8.68
C PRO A 99 7.64 -12.70 9.29
N SER A 100 8.60 -13.27 8.54
CA SER A 100 9.85 -13.80 9.14
C SER A 100 10.84 -12.72 9.61
N MET A 101 10.76 -11.50 9.06
CA MET A 101 11.69 -10.40 9.35
C MET A 101 11.11 -9.29 10.23
N CYS A 102 9.84 -9.37 10.64
CA CYS A 102 9.13 -8.23 11.24
C CYS A 102 9.13 -8.23 12.76
N LYS A 103 10.26 -8.62 13.35
CA LYS A 103 10.49 -8.46 14.80
C LYS A 103 10.41 -6.96 15.13
N GLY A 104 9.45 -6.56 15.96
CA GLY A 104 9.28 -5.17 16.43
C GLY A 104 8.11 -4.41 15.81
N SER A 105 7.28 -5.05 14.98
CA SER A 105 6.07 -4.41 14.42
C SER A 105 5.03 -4.17 15.51
N LYS A 106 4.70 -2.90 15.78
CA LYS A 106 3.69 -2.55 16.78
C LYS A 106 2.25 -2.89 16.37
N ILE A 107 2.00 -3.27 15.12
CA ILE A 107 0.67 -3.61 14.61
C ILE A 107 0.46 -5.12 14.50
N ILE A 108 1.54 -5.88 14.25
CA ILE A 108 1.50 -7.34 14.05
C ILE A 108 1.92 -8.12 15.31
N ASP A 109 2.85 -7.58 16.11
CA ASP A 109 3.33 -8.20 17.37
C ASP A 109 2.33 -8.05 18.53
#